data_AF-A0A2W4KP40-F1
#
_entry.id   AF-A0A2W4KP40-F1
#
_cell.length_a   1.000
_cell.length_b   1.000
_cell.length_c   1.000
_cell.angle_alpha   90.00
_cell.angle_beta   90.00
_cell.angle_gamma   90.00
#
_symmetry.space_group_name_H-M   'P 1'
#
loop_
_entity.id
_entity.type
_entity.pdbx_description
1 polymer ?
#
loop_
_entity_poly.entity_id
_entity_poly.type
_entity_poly.pdbx_seq_one_letter_code
_entity_poly.pdbx_strand_id
1 'polypeptide(L)' 'IYAALAEKHGALLYPFFIEKVVLRPELNLDDGMHPNAQGVAAMVEDILPEVEELISRVEAKRRALGAN' A
#
# COMPACT_ATOMS: atom_id res chain seq x y z
N ILE A 1 -10.73 1.85 13.41
CA ILE A 1 -9.98 0.66 13.89
C ILE A 1 -8.55 0.65 13.33
N TYR A 2 -8.36 0.60 12.01
CA TYR A 2 -7.02 0.46 11.40
C TYR A 2 -6.00 1.54 11.78
N ALA A 3 -6.40 2.82 11.80
CA ALA A 3 -5.52 3.90 12.23
C ALA A 3 -4.99 3.74 13.66
N ALA A 4 -5.87 3.41 14.61
CA ALA A 4 -5.49 3.17 15.99
C ALA A 4 -4.54 1.96 16.15
N LEU A 5 -4.70 0.93 15.32
CA LEU A 5 -3.78 -0.22 15.30
C LEU A 5 -2.42 0.16 14.72
N ALA A 6 -2.40 0.93 13.62
CA ALA A 6 -1.16 1.39 13.01
C ALA A 6 -0.34 2.22 14.00
N GLU A 7 -0.98 3.15 14.70
CA GLU A 7 -0.37 3.94 15.76
C GLU A 7 0.18 3.07 16.88
N LYS A 8 -0.65 2.16 17.43
CA LYS A 8 -0.25 1.25 18.52
C LYS A 8 0.98 0.41 18.20
N HIS A 9 1.13 -0.01 16.94
CA HIS A 9 2.20 -0.91 16.51
C HIS A 9 3.33 -0.20 15.76
N GLY A 10 3.27 1.13 15.58
CA GLY A 10 4.21 1.88 14.76
C GLY A 10 4.24 1.44 13.29
N ALA A 11 3.13 0.90 12.79
CA ALA A 11 3.00 0.43 11.41
C ALA A 11 2.71 1.61 10.46
N LEU A 12 3.15 1.48 9.21
CA LEU A 12 2.68 2.33 8.13
C LEU A 12 1.22 1.99 7.82
N LEU A 13 0.43 3.01 7.49
CA LEU A 13 -0.99 2.86 7.12
C LEU A 13 -1.24 3.48 5.76
N TYR A 14 -1.61 2.65 4.80
CA TYR A 14 -2.24 3.08 3.56
C TYR A 14 -3.78 2.92 3.72
N PRO A 15 -4.54 4.02 3.75
CA PRO A 15 -5.88 4.04 4.35
C PRO A 15 -6.95 3.28 3.57
N PHE A 16 -6.89 3.29 2.24
CA PHE A 16 -7.88 2.61 1.40
C PHE A 16 -7.27 2.09 0.09
N PHE A 17 -7.07 0.78 0.02
CA PHE A 17 -6.23 0.17 -1.02
C PHE A 17 -6.73 0.38 -2.46
N ILE A 18 -8.05 0.46 -2.64
CA ILE A 18 -8.69 0.46 -3.95
C ILE A 18 -9.23 1.84 -4.34
N GLU A 19 -8.79 2.93 -3.69
CA GLU A 19 -9.31 4.28 -3.91
C GLU A 19 -9.27 4.69 -5.39
N LYS A 20 -8.21 4.31 -6.12
CA LYS A 20 -8.05 4.66 -7.53
C LYS A 20 -8.93 3.87 -8.48
N VAL A 21 -9.40 2.67 -8.08
CA VAL A 21 -10.10 1.74 -8.99
C VAL A 21 -11.58 1.60 -8.65
N VAL A 22 -11.97 1.85 -7.41
CA VAL A 22 -13.37 1.77 -7.00
C VAL A 22 -14.19 2.82 -7.77
N LEU A 23 -15.40 2.43 -8.19
CA LEU A 23 -16.31 3.29 -8.96
C LEU A 23 -15.79 3.74 -10.34
N ARG A 24 -14.75 3.08 -10.88
CA ARG A 24 -14.21 3.32 -12.21
C ARG A 24 -14.34 2.07 -13.09
N PRO A 25 -15.47 1.86 -13.78
CA PRO A 25 -15.73 0.65 -14.55
C PRO A 25 -14.61 0.31 -15.55
N GLU A 26 -13.96 1.33 -16.12
CA GLU A 26 -12.85 1.18 -17.06
C GLU A 26 -11.58 0.57 -16.44
N LEU A 27 -11.44 0.62 -15.11
CA LEU A 27 -10.33 0.03 -14.38
C LEU A 27 -10.67 -1.33 -13.74
N ASN A 28 -11.89 -1.83 -13.96
CA ASN A 28 -12.36 -3.10 -13.41
C ASN A 28 -12.60 -4.16 -14.51
N LEU A 29 -12.73 -5.42 -14.10
CA LEU A 29 -13.30 -6.50 -14.90
C LEU A 29 -14.82 -6.30 -15.04
N ASP A 30 -15.45 -7.10 -15.89
CA ASP A 30 -16.91 -7.04 -16.17
C ASP A 30 -17.78 -7.23 -14.92
N ASP A 31 -17.23 -7.78 -13.83
CA ASP A 31 -17.92 -7.93 -12.55
C ASP A 31 -17.99 -6.65 -11.70
N GLY A 32 -17.26 -5.60 -12.09
CA GLY A 32 -17.22 -4.32 -11.37
C GLY A 32 -16.59 -4.38 -9.97
N MET A 33 -15.97 -5.50 -9.60
CA MET A 33 -15.37 -5.72 -8.27
C MET A 33 -13.86 -5.88 -8.31
N HIS A 34 -13.33 -6.49 -9.38
CA HIS A 34 -11.90 -6.78 -9.49
C HIS A 34 -11.21 -5.82 -10.46
N PRO A 35 -10.05 -5.26 -10.11
CA PRO A 35 -9.30 -4.42 -11.03
C PRO A 35 -8.80 -5.22 -12.23
N ASN A 36 -8.81 -4.60 -13.42
CA ASN A 36 -8.14 -5.11 -14.60
C ASN A 36 -6.64 -4.71 -14.59
N ALA A 37 -5.90 -5.00 -15.67
CA ALA A 37 -4.47 -4.69 -15.73
C ALA A 37 -4.14 -3.19 -15.55
N GLN A 38 -4.99 -2.29 -16.07
CA GLN A 38 -4.84 -0.84 -15.89
C GLN A 38 -5.18 -0.42 -14.47
N GLY A 39 -6.21 -1.03 -13.87
CA GLY A 39 -6.56 -0.80 -12.47
C GLY A 39 -5.42 -1.20 -11.53
N VAL A 40 -4.81 -2.37 -11.75
CA VAL A 40 -3.64 -2.82 -10.98
C VAL A 40 -2.47 -1.84 -11.14
N ALA A 41 -2.20 -1.36 -12.34
CA ALA A 41 -1.13 -0.37 -12.57
C ALA A 41 -1.37 0.92 -11.76
N ALA A 42 -2.59 1.45 -11.78
CA ALA A 42 -2.96 2.64 -11.01
C ALA A 42 -2.84 2.43 -9.48
N MET A 43 -3.21 1.24 -8.99
CA MET A 43 -3.05 0.90 -7.57
C MET A 43 -1.58 0.82 -7.17
N VAL A 44 -0.74 0.21 -8.01
CA VAL A 44 0.71 0.08 -7.75
C VAL A 44 1.38 1.45 -7.76
N GLU A 45 1.07 2.32 -8.72
CA GLU A 45 1.60 3.68 -8.78
C GLU A 45 1.28 4.47 -7.51
N ASP A 46 0.07 4.31 -6.97
CA ASP A 46 -0.37 5.07 -5.80
C ASP A 46 0.19 4.56 -4.47
N ILE A 47 0.35 3.24 -4.29
CA ILE A 47 0.90 2.65 -3.04
C ILE A 47 2.45 2.60 -3.02
N LEU A 48 3.11 2.79 -4.16
CA LEU A 48 4.56 2.64 -4.28
C LEU A 48 5.35 3.48 -3.23
N PRO A 49 5.03 4.77 -2.98
CA PRO A 49 5.76 5.57 -2.01
C PRO A 49 5.75 4.96 -0.59
N GLU A 50 4.61 4.44 -0.12
CA GLU A 50 4.48 3.81 1.20
C GLU A 50 5.26 2.49 1.27
N VAL A 51 5.32 1.73 0.17
CA VAL A 51 6.11 0.50 0.08
C VAL A 51 7.61 0.81 0.10
N GLU A 52 8.04 1.85 -0.61
CA GLU A 52 9.43 2.32 -0.58
C GLU A 52 9.84 2.78 0.82
N GLU A 53 8.94 3.51 1.52
CA GLU A 53 9.16 3.89 2.91
C GLU A 53 9.28 2.67 3.83
N LEU A 54 8.40 1.67 3.65
CA LEU A 54 8.46 0.43 4.43
C LEU A 54 9.81 -0.28 4.25
N ILE A 55 10.29 -0.41 3.01
CA ILE A 55 11.57 -1.03 2.69
C ILE A 55 12.71 -0.26 3.37
N SER A 56 12.72 1.07 3.23
CA SER A 56 13.72 1.94 3.86
C SER A 56 13.79 1.76 5.39
N ARG A 57 12.62 1.71 6.07
CA ARG A 57 12.53 1.47 7.52
C ARG A 57 13.10 0.11 7.91
N VAL A 58 12.81 -0.94 7.13
CA VAL A 58 13.32 -2.30 7.37
C VAL A 58 14.83 -2.36 7.20
N GLU A 59 15.36 -1.75 6.14
CA GLU A 59 16.81 -1.70 5.91
C GLU A 59 17.55 -0.92 7.01
N ALA A 60 17.02 0.23 7.43
CA ALA A 60 17.58 0.99 8.53
C ALA A 60 17.63 0.18 9.82
N LYS A 61 16.55 -0.56 10.14
CA LYS A 61 16.50 -1.46 11.29
C LYS A 61 17.53 -2.59 11.18
N ARG A 62 17.70 -3.20 10.01
CA ARG A 62 18.71 -4.24 9.77
C ARG A 62 20.13 -3.72 9.97
N ARG A 63 20.44 -2.52 9.44
CA ARG A 63 21.75 -1.88 9.63
C ARG A 63 22.04 -1.62 11.11
N ALA A 64 21.07 -1.11 11.86
CA ALA A 64 21.23 -0.87 13.30
C ALA A 64 21.49 -2.16 14.10
N LEU A 65 20.90 -3.29 13.69
CA LEU A 65 21.07 -4.58 14.37
C LEU A 65 22.42 -5.26 14.05
N GLY A 66 22.98 -5.03 12.86
CA GLY A 66 24.27 -5.60 12.45
C GLY A 66 25.50 -4.73 12.79
N ALA A 67 25.28 -3.56 13.39
CA ALA A 67 26.34 -2.64 13.82
C ALA A 67 26.73 -2.81 15.30
N ASN A 68 26.16 -3.81 15.99
CA ASN A 68 26.50 -4.26 17.35
C ASN A 68 27.28 -5.58 17.30
#